data_AF-G2IR83-F1
#
_entry.id   AF-G2IR83-F1
#
_cell.length_a   1.000
_cell.length_b   1.000
_cell.length_c   1.000
_cell.angle_alpha   90.00
_cell.angle_beta   90.00
_cell.angle_gamma   90.00
#
_symmetry.space_group_name_H-M   'P 1'
#
loop_
_entity.id
_entity.type
_entity.pdbx_description
1 polymer ?
#
loop_
_entity_poly.entity_id
_entity_poly.type
_entity_poly.pdbx_seq_one_letter_code
_entity_poly.pdbx_strand_id
1 'polypeptide(L)'
;MSFARRLIMRGLGALAFGAPFTAPGAMAQNSTAQGSTAQDKAAPAPSPDPVPGDFVVGAGKDGQAFDPSLFELTERLLLLGKDRSDRMTMPVEIAGSSYDFLIDTGSQRTIVATELAQRLALPSLPPVEIVSMAGRVTVPSVALEGLRLGEHAIEDLKALSIAHADLGGAGLIGLDTLKDKRLTLDFRKRRMDIGESRRRPPTSDPDTIVVQARSRFGQLILVDSRVEGRRVSVILDTGAEMSVGNMALFRSLKLKKLVVPPQPTMLTSVTGAEVPALFTIVRRITIGSVTLDNVPMVFLDAAPFEELDLADKPAMLLGMRMLRLFDRIAIDFGSRRVDFHLDTGFRKSDAARLASAAAPAAVLP
;
A
#
# COMPACT_ATOMS: atom_id res chain seq x y z
N MET A 1 28.25 -2.19 -43.51
CA MET A 1 29.19 -1.05 -43.40
C MET A 1 28.68 -0.16 -42.27
N SER A 2 28.99 -0.46 -41.00
CA SER A 2 30.14 0.02 -40.21
C SER A 2 30.37 1.53 -40.31
N PHE A 3 30.14 2.27 -39.22
CA PHE A 3 30.87 3.46 -38.74
C PHE A 3 30.29 3.81 -37.35
N ALA A 4 30.86 3.36 -36.23
CA ALA A 4 32.08 3.81 -35.54
C ALA A 4 31.99 5.22 -34.91
N ARG A 5 31.76 5.20 -33.58
CA ARG A 5 32.32 6.02 -32.48
C ARG A 5 32.86 7.43 -32.79
N ARG A 6 32.44 8.41 -31.98
CA ARG A 6 33.36 9.40 -31.38
C ARG A 6 33.10 9.64 -29.90
N LEU A 7 34.19 9.42 -29.17
CA LEU A 7 34.51 9.72 -27.79
C LEU A 7 34.79 11.22 -27.66
N ILE A 8 34.27 11.90 -26.63
CA ILE A 8 34.78 13.21 -26.20
C ILE A 8 35.23 13.09 -24.74
N MET A 9 36.54 13.22 -24.59
CA MET A 9 37.30 13.33 -23.36
C MET A 9 37.52 14.82 -23.08
N ARG A 10 37.23 15.29 -21.87
CA ARG A 10 37.80 16.54 -21.33
C ARG A 10 38.10 16.35 -19.85
N GLY A 11 39.39 16.38 -19.52
CA GLY A 11 39.89 16.54 -18.16
C GLY A 11 40.30 17.99 -17.90
N LEU A 12 40.25 18.42 -16.64
CA LEU A 12 41.37 18.85 -15.79
C LEU A 12 40.81 19.67 -14.62
N GLY A 13 41.32 19.42 -13.40
CA GLY A 13 41.03 20.24 -12.23
C GLY A 13 41.45 19.57 -10.93
N ALA A 14 42.77 19.47 -10.72
CA ALA A 14 43.36 19.05 -9.46
C ALA A 14 43.27 20.16 -8.41
N LEU A 15 43.00 19.79 -7.15
CA LEU A 15 43.46 20.49 -5.96
C LEU A 15 43.50 19.50 -4.79
N ALA A 16 44.69 19.35 -4.22
CA ALA A 16 45.02 18.49 -3.10
C ALA A 16 45.49 19.34 -1.91
N PHE A 17 45.03 18.99 -0.71
CA PHE A 17 45.57 19.24 0.64
C PHE A 17 44.69 18.33 1.54
N GLY A 18 45.10 17.60 2.57
CA GLY A 18 46.32 17.41 3.35
C GLY A 18 45.83 16.61 4.58
N ALA A 19 46.54 15.55 4.96
CA ALA A 19 46.10 14.45 5.85
C ALA A 19 46.17 14.78 7.38
N PRO A 20 46.34 13.79 8.29
CA PRO A 20 45.37 12.82 8.84
C PRO A 20 45.25 12.94 10.38
N PHE A 21 44.32 12.24 11.06
CA PHE A 21 44.55 11.85 12.47
C PHE A 21 43.84 10.55 12.86
N THR A 22 44.59 9.76 13.63
CA THR A 22 44.44 8.36 14.02
C THR A 22 43.69 8.19 15.35
N ALA A 23 42.90 7.12 15.49
CA ALA A 23 42.61 6.46 16.77
C ALA A 23 43.85 5.63 17.22
N PRO A 24 44.06 5.33 18.52
CA PRO A 24 43.43 4.14 19.11
C PRO A 24 43.20 4.22 20.64
N GLY A 25 42.59 3.18 21.24
CA GLY A 25 42.87 2.81 22.64
C GLY A 25 41.69 2.26 23.44
N ALA A 26 41.82 0.99 23.87
CA ALA A 26 40.86 0.18 24.60
C ALA A 26 41.06 0.22 26.14
N MET A 27 40.24 -0.59 26.84
CA MET A 27 40.34 -1.06 28.25
C MET A 27 39.79 -0.12 29.34
N ALA A 28 39.14 -0.55 30.42
CA ALA A 28 38.71 -1.85 30.94
C ALA A 28 37.76 -1.62 32.14
N GLN A 29 36.99 -2.67 32.44
CA GLN A 29 36.43 -3.16 33.70
C GLN A 29 36.57 -2.31 34.99
N ASN A 30 35.46 -2.13 35.74
CA ASN A 30 35.30 -2.80 37.05
C ASN A 30 33.91 -2.62 37.70
N SER A 31 33.31 -3.77 37.97
CA SER A 31 32.65 -4.27 39.20
C SER A 31 32.22 -3.36 40.37
N THR A 32 31.06 -3.78 40.91
CA THR A 32 30.63 -3.93 42.33
C THR A 32 30.13 -2.73 43.15
N ALA A 33 28.85 -2.79 43.54
CA ALA A 33 28.33 -2.88 44.93
C ALA A 33 26.81 -2.56 44.92
N GLN A 34 25.91 -3.52 45.12
CA GLN A 34 25.27 -3.93 46.39
C GLN A 34 24.56 -2.81 47.18
N GLY A 35 23.24 -3.00 47.42
CA GLY A 35 22.59 -2.55 48.66
C GLY A 35 21.15 -2.03 48.59
N SER A 36 20.18 -2.92 48.80
CA SER A 36 18.95 -2.80 49.63
C SER A 36 18.05 -1.55 49.50
N THR A 37 16.74 -1.67 49.22
CA THR A 37 15.69 -1.96 50.24
C THR A 37 14.30 -2.11 49.58
N ALA A 38 13.37 -2.66 50.35
CA ALA A 38 12.15 -3.33 49.95
C ALA A 38 10.89 -2.45 49.73
N GLN A 39 9.87 -3.11 49.16
CA GLN A 39 8.42 -2.85 49.24
C GLN A 39 7.86 -1.67 48.42
N ASP A 40 7.10 -1.96 47.36
CA ASP A 40 5.64 -2.03 47.53
C ASP A 40 4.92 -2.77 46.38
N LYS A 41 3.78 -3.35 46.74
CA LYS A 41 2.97 -4.29 45.96
C LYS A 41 1.91 -3.50 45.20
N ALA A 42 2.01 -3.41 43.86
CA ALA A 42 0.89 -2.95 43.03
C ALA A 42 0.76 -3.86 41.79
N ALA A 43 -0.38 -4.53 41.69
CA ALA A 43 -0.75 -5.31 40.51
C ALA A 43 -0.85 -4.38 39.28
N PRO A 44 -0.41 -4.82 38.08
CA PRO A 44 -0.65 -4.04 36.88
C PRO A 44 -2.15 -4.01 36.59
N ALA A 45 -2.69 -2.80 36.45
CA ALA A 45 -4.06 -2.57 35.98
C ALA A 45 -4.27 -3.24 34.61
N PRO A 46 -5.46 -3.78 34.32
CA PRO A 46 -5.76 -4.35 33.02
C PRO A 46 -5.65 -3.25 31.95
N SER A 47 -4.92 -3.57 30.88
CA SER A 47 -4.87 -2.76 29.66
C SER A 47 -6.31 -2.53 29.16
N PRO A 48 -6.68 -1.31 28.72
CA PRO A 48 -7.99 -1.11 28.12
C PRO A 48 -8.08 -1.94 26.83
N ASP A 49 -9.16 -2.70 26.70
CA ASP A 49 -9.49 -3.47 25.50
C ASP A 49 -9.42 -2.56 24.25
N PRO A 50 -8.94 -3.06 23.10
CA PRO A 50 -9.01 -2.30 21.86
C PRO A 50 -10.48 -2.10 21.49
N VAL A 51 -10.93 -0.85 21.55
CA VAL A 51 -12.25 -0.43 21.11
C VAL A 51 -12.36 -0.69 19.60
N PRO A 52 -13.35 -1.45 19.12
CA PRO A 52 -13.62 -1.56 17.69
C PRO A 52 -14.02 -0.18 17.17
N GLY A 53 -13.22 0.41 16.28
CA GLY A 53 -13.61 1.61 15.57
C GLY A 53 -14.70 1.28 14.56
N ASP A 54 -15.93 1.69 14.85
CA ASP A 54 -17.06 1.55 13.94
C ASP A 54 -16.85 2.44 12.70
N PHE A 55 -16.61 1.83 11.53
CA PHE A 55 -16.65 2.50 10.24
C PHE A 55 -17.95 2.15 9.50
N VAL A 56 -18.65 3.16 8.99
CA VAL A 56 -19.94 3.00 8.32
C VAL A 56 -19.73 2.81 6.81
N VAL A 57 -19.94 1.59 6.30
CA VAL A 57 -20.14 1.29 4.87
C VAL A 57 -21.63 1.40 4.56
N GLY A 58 -22.14 2.62 4.47
CA GLY A 58 -23.58 2.87 4.28
C GLY A 58 -24.00 2.89 2.81
N ALA A 59 -25.17 2.32 2.50
CA ALA A 59 -26.00 2.88 1.43
C ALA A 59 -26.44 4.28 1.89
N GLY A 60 -25.95 5.31 1.21
CA GLY A 60 -25.84 6.67 1.75
C GLY A 60 -27.07 7.21 2.49
N LYS A 61 -26.84 7.69 3.72
CA LYS A 61 -27.52 8.84 4.34
C LYS A 61 -26.54 9.63 5.19
N ASP A 62 -26.78 10.94 5.27
CA ASP A 62 -25.88 11.96 5.79
C ASP A 62 -25.55 11.83 7.29
N GLY A 63 -24.29 12.13 7.62
CA GLY A 63 -23.99 13.05 8.72
C GLY A 63 -23.78 12.48 10.13
N GLN A 64 -22.93 11.48 10.31
CA GLN A 64 -22.34 11.23 11.64
C GLN A 64 -21.04 12.04 11.78
N ALA A 65 -20.99 12.92 12.80
CA ALA A 65 -19.84 13.79 13.06
C ALA A 65 -18.64 12.95 13.53
N PHE A 66 -17.51 13.15 12.86
CA PHE A 66 -16.23 12.49 13.09
C PHE A 66 -15.43 13.21 14.17
N ASP A 67 -14.81 12.45 15.09
CA ASP A 67 -13.86 12.96 16.09
C ASP A 67 -12.42 12.86 15.55
N PRO A 68 -11.76 13.98 15.19
CA PRO A 68 -10.40 13.98 14.68
C PRO A 68 -9.34 13.57 15.72
N SER A 69 -9.68 13.54 17.01
CA SER A 69 -8.75 13.15 18.08
C SER A 69 -8.47 11.65 18.14
N LEU A 70 -9.30 10.83 17.48
CA LEU A 70 -9.05 9.40 17.26
C LEU A 70 -7.89 9.12 16.29
N PHE A 71 -7.35 10.18 15.67
CA PHE A 71 -6.24 10.09 14.73
C PHE A 71 -5.05 10.82 15.34
N GLU A 72 -4.08 10.06 15.87
CA GLU A 72 -2.80 10.63 16.24
C GLU A 72 -2.10 11.16 14.98
N LEU A 73 -2.24 12.46 14.74
CA LEU A 73 -1.48 13.23 13.74
C LEU A 73 0.04 13.26 14.05
N THR A 74 0.45 12.59 15.13
CA THR A 74 1.81 12.50 15.66
C THR A 74 2.50 11.17 15.33
N GLU A 75 1.98 10.39 14.38
CA GLU A 75 2.71 9.29 13.73
C GLU A 75 3.93 9.86 12.97
N ARG A 76 5.01 10.06 13.72
CA ARG A 76 6.14 10.94 13.39
C ARG A 76 7.07 10.46 12.27
N LEU A 77 6.69 9.43 11.52
CA LEU A 77 7.30 9.04 10.25
C LEU A 77 6.35 8.03 9.57
N LEU A 78 5.52 8.49 8.64
CA LEU A 78 4.70 7.60 7.80
C LEU A 78 5.60 6.95 6.74
N LEU A 79 6.38 5.96 7.16
CA LEU A 79 6.98 5.03 6.21
C LEU A 79 5.83 4.39 5.42
N LEU A 80 5.93 4.35 4.09
CA LEU A 80 5.13 3.44 3.26
C LEU A 80 5.50 1.96 3.53
N GLY A 81 5.98 1.63 4.75
CA GLY A 81 6.82 0.47 5.06
C GLY A 81 6.77 -0.09 6.49
N LYS A 82 6.27 0.62 7.52
CA LYS A 82 6.51 0.20 8.94
C LYS A 82 5.33 -0.44 9.68
N ASP A 83 4.13 -0.49 9.13
CA ASP A 83 3.04 -1.29 9.72
C ASP A 83 3.27 -2.79 9.46
N ARG A 84 4.23 -3.37 10.20
CA ARG A 84 4.70 -4.74 10.04
C ARG A 84 3.69 -5.80 10.49
N SER A 85 2.78 -5.48 11.41
CA SER A 85 1.84 -6.45 12.00
C SER A 85 0.56 -6.68 11.20
N ASP A 86 0.24 -5.81 10.22
CA ASP A 86 -1.01 -5.89 9.47
C ASP A 86 -0.87 -6.05 7.96
N ARG A 87 0.37 -6.06 7.42
CA ARG A 87 0.61 -6.31 6.00
C ARG A 87 0.28 -7.75 5.66
N MET A 88 -0.66 -7.93 4.74
CA MET A 88 -0.98 -9.24 4.22
C MET A 88 0.18 -9.73 3.35
N THR A 89 0.65 -10.94 3.63
CA THR A 89 1.73 -11.60 2.90
C THR A 89 1.23 -12.90 2.25
N MET A 90 2.03 -13.45 1.36
CA MET A 90 1.85 -14.76 0.78
C MET A 90 3.16 -15.55 0.85
N PRO A 91 3.12 -16.85 1.18
CA PRO A 91 4.29 -17.71 1.06
C PRO A 91 4.70 -17.84 -0.41
N VAL A 92 5.97 -17.56 -0.68
CA VAL A 92 6.61 -17.72 -1.98
C VAL A 92 7.77 -18.68 -1.83
N GLU A 93 7.78 -19.71 -2.65
CA GLU A 93 8.88 -20.67 -2.66
C GLU A 93 9.96 -20.24 -3.65
N ILE A 94 11.19 -20.21 -3.17
CA ILE A 94 12.39 -19.90 -3.93
C ILE A 94 13.45 -20.92 -3.53
N ALA A 95 14.03 -21.63 -4.50
CA ALA A 95 15.05 -22.66 -4.27
C ALA A 95 14.66 -23.68 -3.18
N GLY A 96 13.39 -24.11 -3.16
CA GLY A 96 12.87 -25.12 -2.22
C GLY A 96 12.62 -24.63 -0.79
N SER A 97 12.79 -23.33 -0.51
CA SER A 97 12.47 -22.70 0.77
C SER A 97 11.32 -21.71 0.63
N SER A 98 10.46 -21.60 1.66
CA SER A 98 9.33 -20.67 1.67
C SER A 98 9.68 -19.37 2.39
N TYR A 99 9.28 -18.25 1.80
CA TYR A 99 9.48 -16.89 2.31
C TYR A 99 8.19 -16.08 2.19
N ASP A 100 7.89 -15.25 3.19
CA ASP A 100 6.72 -14.38 3.13
C ASP A 100 7.01 -13.12 2.30
N PHE A 101 6.31 -13.01 1.18
CA PHE A 101 6.38 -11.84 0.31
C PHE A 101 5.12 -10.99 0.46
N LEU A 102 5.28 -9.67 0.34
CA LEU A 102 4.16 -8.75 0.17
C LEU A 102 3.64 -8.86 -1.27
N ILE A 103 2.35 -8.61 -1.47
CA ILE A 103 1.82 -8.37 -2.81
C ILE A 103 1.64 -6.87 -2.99
N ASP A 104 2.25 -6.29 -4.03
CA ASP A 104 2.17 -4.87 -4.32
C ASP A 104 1.71 -4.63 -5.77
N THR A 105 0.44 -4.27 -5.92
CA THR A 105 -0.15 -3.91 -7.21
C THR A 105 0.28 -2.53 -7.72
N GLY A 106 0.95 -1.72 -6.90
CA GLY A 106 1.60 -0.48 -7.28
C GLY A 106 2.96 -0.68 -7.96
N SER A 107 3.64 -1.79 -7.68
CA SER A 107 4.94 -2.11 -8.30
C SER A 107 4.80 -2.90 -9.61
N GLN A 108 5.53 -2.46 -10.64
CA GLN A 108 5.61 -3.19 -11.92
C GLN A 108 6.55 -4.41 -11.86
N ARG A 109 7.48 -4.43 -10.90
CA ARG A 109 8.56 -5.42 -10.80
C ARG A 109 8.55 -6.10 -9.45
N THR A 110 8.88 -7.37 -9.44
CA THR A 110 9.16 -8.11 -8.21
C THR A 110 10.50 -7.69 -7.60
N ILE A 111 10.52 -7.55 -6.27
CA ILE A 111 11.66 -7.14 -5.48
C ILE A 111 12.01 -8.27 -4.50
N VAL A 112 13.30 -8.57 -4.37
CA VAL A 112 13.84 -9.49 -3.36
C VAL A 112 14.70 -8.67 -2.39
N ALA A 113 14.63 -8.98 -1.11
CA ALA A 113 15.51 -8.36 -0.13
C ALA A 113 16.98 -8.68 -0.46
N THR A 114 17.86 -7.68 -0.43
CA THR A 114 19.29 -7.86 -0.74
C THR A 114 19.94 -8.96 0.10
N GLU A 115 19.57 -9.07 1.37
CA GLU A 115 20.04 -10.08 2.31
C GLU A 115 19.58 -11.49 1.91
N LEU A 116 18.35 -11.62 1.39
CA LEU A 116 17.84 -12.89 0.86
C LEU A 116 18.56 -13.26 -0.44
N ALA A 117 18.76 -12.29 -1.34
CA ALA A 117 19.47 -12.50 -2.59
C ALA A 117 20.91 -12.98 -2.35
N GLN A 118 21.61 -12.38 -1.36
CA GLN A 118 22.94 -12.80 -0.95
C GLN A 118 22.94 -14.20 -0.33
N ARG A 119 21.98 -14.51 0.55
CA ARG A 119 21.85 -15.83 1.18
C ARG A 119 21.65 -16.94 0.15
N LEU A 120 20.90 -16.67 -0.90
CA LEU A 120 20.63 -17.60 -1.99
C LEU A 120 21.70 -17.56 -3.09
N ALA A 121 22.72 -16.72 -2.96
CA ALA A 121 23.75 -16.49 -3.96
C ALA A 121 23.20 -16.20 -5.37
N LEU A 122 22.13 -15.38 -5.44
CA LEU A 122 21.47 -15.07 -6.70
C LEU A 122 22.42 -14.33 -7.65
N PRO A 123 22.47 -14.70 -8.95
CA PRO A 123 23.32 -14.01 -9.91
C PRO A 123 22.95 -12.53 -10.05
N SER A 124 23.93 -11.65 -9.87
CA SER A 124 23.75 -10.22 -10.11
C SER A 124 23.54 -9.92 -11.60
N LEU A 125 22.64 -9.00 -11.87
CA LEU A 125 22.37 -8.44 -13.19
C LEU A 125 22.74 -6.95 -13.24
N PRO A 126 22.84 -6.33 -14.42
CA PRO A 126 23.05 -4.89 -14.52
C PRO A 126 21.98 -4.12 -13.73
N PRO A 127 22.35 -3.05 -12.99
CA PRO A 127 21.38 -2.21 -12.29
C PRO A 127 20.32 -1.65 -13.23
N VAL A 128 19.12 -1.45 -12.71
CA VAL A 128 17.95 -0.97 -13.47
C VAL A 128 17.46 0.33 -12.86
N GLU A 129 17.16 1.32 -13.71
CA GLU A 129 16.46 2.53 -13.29
C GLU A 129 14.97 2.25 -13.14
N ILE A 130 14.40 2.66 -12.00
CA ILE A 130 12.99 2.50 -11.66
C ILE A 130 12.38 3.83 -11.27
N VAL A 131 11.06 3.91 -11.35
CA VAL A 131 10.27 5.04 -10.85
C VAL A 131 9.70 4.66 -9.48
N SER A 132 10.06 5.44 -8.46
CA SER A 132 9.51 5.33 -7.10
C SER A 132 8.66 6.55 -6.77
N MET A 133 7.99 6.56 -5.60
CA MET A 133 7.25 7.73 -5.13
C MET A 133 8.13 8.99 -5.00
N ALA A 134 9.42 8.79 -4.69
CA ALA A 134 10.40 9.87 -4.54
C ALA A 134 11.06 10.31 -5.87
N GLY A 135 10.72 9.66 -6.99
CA GLY A 135 11.34 9.90 -8.29
C GLY A 135 12.13 8.70 -8.81
N ARG A 136 12.97 8.97 -9.81
CA ARG A 136 13.79 7.95 -10.48
C ARG A 136 15.00 7.57 -9.65
N VAL A 137 15.29 6.27 -9.57
CA VAL A 137 16.44 5.74 -8.84
C VAL A 137 16.96 4.49 -9.54
N THR A 138 18.28 4.34 -9.58
CA THR A 138 18.92 3.11 -10.06
C THR A 138 19.09 2.14 -8.90
N VAL A 139 18.56 0.93 -9.05
CA VAL A 139 18.63 -0.13 -8.04
C VAL A 139 19.36 -1.37 -8.59
N PRO A 140 20.07 -2.13 -7.75
CA PRO A 140 20.63 -3.42 -8.16
C PRO A 140 19.53 -4.38 -8.61
N SER A 141 19.88 -5.33 -9.47
CA SER A 141 18.97 -6.39 -9.92
C SER A 141 19.64 -7.76 -9.88
N VAL A 142 18.83 -8.81 -9.78
CA VAL A 142 19.27 -10.21 -9.64
C VAL A 142 18.41 -11.12 -10.51
N ALA A 143 18.98 -12.26 -10.91
CA ALA A 143 18.26 -13.32 -11.60
C ALA A 143 17.72 -14.36 -10.60
N LEU A 144 16.45 -14.73 -10.76
CA LEU A 144 15.82 -15.86 -10.11
C LEU A 144 15.56 -16.95 -11.17
N GLU A 145 16.04 -18.16 -10.92
CA GLU A 145 15.74 -19.32 -11.79
C GLU A 145 14.23 -19.60 -11.80
N GLY A 146 13.58 -19.43 -10.66
CA GLY A 146 12.14 -19.43 -10.57
C GLY A 146 11.63 -19.07 -9.19
N LEU A 147 10.32 -18.82 -9.14
CA LEU A 147 9.56 -18.69 -7.90
C LEU A 147 8.21 -19.38 -8.04
N ARG A 148 7.62 -19.78 -6.91
CA ARG A 148 6.27 -20.34 -6.88
C ARG A 148 5.40 -19.62 -5.86
N LEU A 149 4.24 -19.13 -6.29
CA LEU A 149 3.20 -18.55 -5.45
C LEU A 149 1.96 -19.43 -5.53
N GLY A 150 1.67 -20.18 -4.47
CA GLY A 150 0.61 -21.19 -4.52
C GLY A 150 0.84 -22.18 -5.66
N GLU A 151 -0.13 -22.30 -6.58
CA GLU A 151 -0.05 -23.17 -7.76
C GLU A 151 0.63 -22.49 -8.96
N HIS A 152 1.02 -21.21 -8.85
CA HIS A 152 1.62 -20.46 -9.95
C HIS A 152 3.15 -20.49 -9.85
N ALA A 153 3.80 -21.19 -10.79
CA ALA A 153 5.24 -21.16 -10.97
C ALA A 153 5.63 -20.15 -12.07
N ILE A 154 6.72 -19.42 -11.84
CA ILE A 154 7.34 -18.50 -12.78
C ILE A 154 8.80 -18.87 -12.88
N GLU A 155 9.30 -18.99 -14.10
CA GLU A 155 10.70 -19.30 -14.40
C GLU A 155 11.40 -18.03 -14.93
N ASP A 156 12.73 -17.98 -14.79
CA ASP A 156 13.60 -16.95 -15.36
C ASP A 156 13.18 -15.49 -15.07
N LEU A 157 12.90 -15.20 -13.79
CA LEU A 157 12.48 -13.87 -13.35
C LEU A 157 13.68 -12.96 -13.08
N LYS A 158 13.63 -11.73 -13.60
CA LYS A 158 14.56 -10.65 -13.22
C LYS A 158 13.92 -9.82 -12.11
N ALA A 159 14.48 -9.89 -10.91
CA ALA A 159 14.00 -9.15 -9.75
C ALA A 159 14.91 -7.95 -9.44
N LEU A 160 14.35 -6.95 -8.77
CA LEU A 160 15.12 -5.87 -8.17
C LEU A 160 15.64 -6.32 -6.79
N SER A 161 16.74 -5.75 -6.34
CA SER A 161 17.30 -6.01 -5.01
C SER A 161 17.32 -4.72 -4.19
N ILE A 162 16.51 -4.67 -3.14
CA ILE A 162 16.40 -3.54 -2.20
C ILE A 162 16.64 -4.06 -0.79
N ALA A 163 17.22 -3.24 0.09
CA ALA A 163 17.55 -3.66 1.45
C ALA A 163 16.28 -4.07 2.23
N HIS A 164 16.40 -5.12 3.05
CA HIS A 164 15.31 -5.57 3.92
C HIS A 164 14.80 -4.47 4.85
N ALA A 165 15.70 -3.60 5.32
CA ALA A 165 15.37 -2.47 6.19
C ALA A 165 14.33 -1.52 5.56
N ASP A 166 14.40 -1.32 4.25
CA ASP A 166 13.52 -0.43 3.50
C ASP A 166 12.23 -1.16 3.05
N LEU A 167 12.36 -2.45 2.70
CA LEU A 167 11.23 -3.25 2.22
C LEU A 167 10.29 -3.71 3.34
N GLY A 168 10.84 -4.01 4.51
CA GLY A 168 10.10 -4.55 5.65
C GLY A 168 9.66 -6.00 5.51
N GLY A 169 10.23 -6.78 4.58
CA GLY A 169 9.88 -8.17 4.29
C GLY A 169 10.94 -8.91 3.49
N ALA A 170 10.74 -10.21 3.22
CA ALA A 170 11.68 -11.02 2.44
C ALA A 170 11.68 -10.65 0.94
N GLY A 171 10.55 -10.14 0.46
CA GLY A 171 10.37 -9.69 -0.91
C GLY A 171 8.99 -9.08 -1.13
N LEU A 172 8.76 -8.61 -2.35
CA LEU A 172 7.53 -8.00 -2.80
C LEU A 172 7.24 -8.48 -4.23
N ILE A 173 6.04 -8.96 -4.43
CA ILE A 173 5.53 -9.47 -5.71
C ILE A 173 4.85 -8.33 -6.45
N GLY A 174 5.44 -7.99 -7.60
CA GLY A 174 4.93 -6.96 -8.50
C GLY A 174 4.06 -7.54 -9.62
N LEU A 175 3.58 -6.66 -10.48
CA LEU A 175 2.67 -7.00 -11.57
C LEU A 175 3.28 -7.90 -12.66
N ASP A 176 4.60 -7.99 -12.75
CA ASP A 176 5.32 -8.89 -13.67
C ASP A 176 4.97 -10.38 -13.45
N THR A 177 4.49 -10.72 -12.26
CA THR A 177 4.06 -12.07 -11.87
C THR A 177 2.53 -12.26 -11.85
N LEU A 178 1.75 -11.18 -11.99
CA LEU A 178 0.28 -11.19 -11.84
C LEU A 178 -0.46 -11.08 -13.18
N LYS A 179 0.27 -11.10 -14.29
CA LYS A 179 -0.31 -11.02 -15.64
C LYS A 179 -1.24 -12.21 -15.91
N ASP A 180 -2.43 -11.93 -16.42
CA ASP A 180 -3.48 -12.92 -16.71
C ASP A 180 -3.92 -13.74 -15.47
N LYS A 181 -3.62 -13.24 -14.27
CA LYS A 181 -4.03 -13.84 -13.00
C LYS A 181 -5.14 -13.04 -12.33
N ARG A 182 -5.69 -13.65 -11.28
CA ARG A 182 -6.67 -13.08 -10.37
C ARG A 182 -6.10 -13.13 -8.96
N LEU A 183 -5.82 -11.96 -8.40
CA LEU A 183 -5.44 -11.80 -7.00
C LEU A 183 -6.70 -11.66 -6.15
N THR A 184 -6.84 -12.48 -5.12
CA THR A 184 -7.93 -12.40 -4.15
C THR A 184 -7.37 -12.05 -2.77
N LEU A 185 -7.87 -10.97 -2.19
CA LEU A 185 -7.57 -10.49 -0.85
C LEU A 185 -8.77 -10.81 0.03
N ASP A 186 -8.69 -11.84 0.87
CA ASP A 186 -9.72 -12.20 1.86
C ASP A 186 -9.29 -11.64 3.22
N PHE A 187 -9.83 -10.47 3.58
CA PHE A 187 -9.44 -9.73 4.78
C PHE A 187 -9.96 -10.41 6.04
N ARG A 188 -11.14 -11.04 5.95
CA ARG A 188 -11.74 -11.82 7.05
C ARG A 188 -10.85 -12.99 7.45
N LYS A 189 -10.27 -13.68 6.47
CA LYS A 189 -9.35 -14.82 6.70
C LYS A 189 -7.90 -14.40 6.76
N ARG A 190 -7.60 -13.10 6.60
CA ARG A 190 -6.23 -12.56 6.46
C ARG A 190 -5.39 -13.35 5.45
N ARG A 191 -6.01 -13.74 4.33
CA ARG A 191 -5.39 -14.61 3.33
C ARG A 191 -5.39 -13.97 1.95
N MET A 192 -4.27 -14.09 1.24
CA MET A 192 -4.16 -13.79 -0.17
C MET A 192 -4.16 -15.09 -0.98
N ASP A 193 -4.71 -15.05 -2.19
CA ASP A 193 -4.70 -16.17 -3.13
C ASP A 193 -4.50 -15.67 -4.55
N ILE A 194 -3.74 -16.40 -5.35
CA ILE A 194 -3.54 -16.12 -6.77
C ILE A 194 -4.12 -17.29 -7.56
N GLY A 195 -5.10 -16.99 -8.40
CA GLY A 195 -5.71 -17.97 -9.31
C GLY A 195 -5.67 -17.49 -10.75
N GLU A 196 -6.18 -18.33 -11.64
CA GLU A 196 -6.36 -17.96 -13.05
C GLU A 196 -7.44 -16.87 -13.22
N SER A 197 -7.21 -15.98 -14.19
CA SER A 197 -8.21 -14.99 -14.59
C SER A 197 -9.52 -15.65 -15.03
N ARG A 198 -10.66 -15.08 -14.59
CA ARG A 198 -11.99 -15.60 -14.90
C ARG A 198 -12.70 -14.69 -15.88
N ARG A 199 -12.79 -15.13 -17.14
CA ARG A 199 -13.43 -14.36 -18.23
C ARG A 199 -14.93 -14.13 -18.03
N ARG A 200 -15.63 -15.01 -17.31
CA ARG A 200 -17.04 -14.83 -16.96
C ARG A 200 -17.17 -14.22 -15.56
N PRO A 201 -18.06 -13.23 -15.34
CA PRO A 201 -18.45 -12.84 -13.99
C PRO A 201 -18.97 -14.08 -13.25
N PRO A 202 -18.66 -14.24 -11.96
CA PRO A 202 -19.48 -15.10 -11.12
C PRO A 202 -20.95 -14.69 -11.29
N THR A 203 -21.87 -15.66 -11.20
CA THR A 203 -23.32 -15.40 -11.06
C THR A 203 -23.56 -14.20 -10.15
N SER A 204 -24.50 -13.32 -10.53
CA SER A 204 -24.92 -12.11 -9.80
C SER A 204 -24.97 -12.34 -8.29
N ASP A 205 -23.84 -12.15 -7.62
CA ASP A 205 -23.74 -12.15 -6.18
C ASP A 205 -24.20 -10.75 -5.75
N PRO A 206 -25.37 -10.63 -5.08
CA PRO A 206 -25.94 -9.34 -4.73
C PRO A 206 -25.05 -8.55 -3.77
N ASP A 207 -24.07 -9.18 -3.11
CA ASP A 207 -23.11 -8.55 -2.20
C ASP A 207 -21.77 -8.21 -2.90
N THR A 208 -21.69 -8.39 -4.22
CA THR A 208 -20.49 -8.06 -5.02
C THR A 208 -20.71 -6.83 -5.89
N ILE A 209 -19.86 -5.82 -5.69
CA ILE A 209 -19.78 -4.67 -6.58
C ILE A 209 -18.67 -4.90 -7.60
N VAL A 210 -19.08 -4.99 -8.86
CA VAL A 210 -18.17 -5.19 -9.98
C VAL A 210 -17.79 -3.85 -10.60
N VAL A 211 -16.50 -3.53 -10.62
CA VAL A 211 -15.97 -2.31 -11.22
C VAL A 211 -15.04 -2.67 -12.37
N GLN A 212 -15.29 -2.08 -13.53
CA GLN A 212 -14.44 -2.25 -14.71
C GLN A 212 -13.24 -1.33 -14.65
N ALA A 213 -12.10 -1.85 -15.07
CA ALA A 213 -10.83 -1.13 -15.11
C ALA A 213 -10.30 -1.03 -16.53
N ARG A 214 -9.42 -0.05 -16.75
CA ARG A 214 -8.51 -0.01 -17.90
C ARG A 214 -7.15 -0.48 -17.42
N SER A 215 -6.44 -1.26 -18.22
CA SER A 215 -5.05 -1.62 -17.91
C SER A 215 -4.10 -0.64 -18.58
N ARG A 216 -3.09 -0.19 -17.84
CA ARG A 216 -1.96 0.59 -18.33
C ARG A 216 -0.69 0.08 -17.67
N PHE A 217 0.28 -0.37 -18.46
CA PHE A 217 1.52 -0.99 -17.95
C PHE A 217 1.27 -2.10 -16.91
N GLY A 218 0.19 -2.88 -17.08
CA GLY A 218 -0.24 -3.93 -16.15
C GLY A 218 -1.09 -3.43 -14.97
N GLN A 219 -0.98 -2.16 -14.58
CA GLN A 219 -1.79 -1.58 -13.50
C GLN A 219 -3.25 -1.41 -13.94
N LEU A 220 -4.18 -1.67 -13.01
CA LEU A 220 -5.61 -1.48 -13.24
C LEU A 220 -6.05 -0.10 -12.74
N ILE A 221 -6.65 0.67 -13.63
CA ILE A 221 -7.15 2.02 -13.40
C ILE A 221 -8.67 2.01 -13.47
N LEU A 222 -9.33 2.28 -12.35
CA LEU A 222 -10.77 2.47 -12.24
C LEU A 222 -11.12 3.89 -12.66
N VAL A 223 -11.92 4.02 -13.72
CA VAL A 223 -12.24 5.32 -14.36
C VAL A 223 -13.65 5.82 -14.06
N ASP A 224 -14.50 4.99 -13.43
CA ASP A 224 -15.82 5.39 -12.94
C ASP A 224 -15.78 5.64 -11.43
N SER A 225 -14.96 6.63 -11.07
CA SER A 225 -14.74 7.02 -9.68
C SER A 225 -14.82 8.53 -9.51
N ARG A 226 -15.22 8.98 -8.31
CA ARG A 226 -15.34 10.39 -7.95
C ARG A 226 -14.80 10.67 -6.55
N VAL A 227 -14.15 11.82 -6.36
CA VAL A 227 -13.82 12.39 -5.04
C VAL A 227 -14.51 13.74 -4.91
N GLU A 228 -15.29 13.95 -3.86
CA GLU A 228 -16.11 15.17 -3.69
C GLU A 228 -16.96 15.51 -4.94
N GLY A 229 -17.47 14.48 -5.63
CA GLY A 229 -18.25 14.60 -6.87
C GLY A 229 -17.44 14.83 -8.15
N ARG A 230 -16.11 14.98 -8.08
CA ARG A 230 -15.23 15.18 -9.23
C ARG A 230 -14.68 13.87 -9.76
N ARG A 231 -14.68 13.66 -11.08
CA ARG A 231 -14.11 12.47 -11.71
C ARG A 231 -12.63 12.32 -11.35
N VAL A 232 -12.24 11.11 -11.00
CA VAL A 232 -10.86 10.75 -10.61
C VAL A 232 -10.49 9.40 -11.22
N SER A 233 -9.23 9.22 -11.58
CA SER A 233 -8.69 7.90 -11.90
C SER A 233 -8.18 7.24 -10.62
N VAL A 234 -8.64 6.04 -10.29
CA VAL A 234 -8.22 5.32 -9.07
C VAL A 234 -7.39 4.10 -9.47
N ILE A 235 -6.18 3.99 -8.95
CA ILE A 235 -5.36 2.78 -9.01
C ILE A 235 -5.47 2.08 -7.67
N LEU A 236 -5.59 0.75 -7.67
CA LEU A 236 -5.54 -0.02 -6.43
C LEU A 236 -4.08 -0.31 -6.09
N ASP A 237 -3.68 0.00 -4.87
CA ASP A 237 -2.32 -0.14 -4.41
C ASP A 237 -2.30 -0.91 -3.08
N THR A 238 -1.89 -2.18 -3.16
CA THR A 238 -1.76 -3.04 -1.98
C THR A 238 -0.42 -2.84 -1.24
N GLY A 239 0.54 -2.14 -1.84
CA GLY A 239 1.84 -1.82 -1.22
C GLY A 239 1.80 -0.59 -0.33
N ALA A 240 0.83 0.30 -0.52
CA ALA A 240 0.62 1.49 0.30
C ALA A 240 -0.44 1.27 1.39
N GLU A 241 -0.18 1.71 2.62
CA GLU A 241 -1.19 1.69 3.69
C GLU A 241 -2.21 2.83 3.50
N MET A 242 -1.71 4.05 3.30
CA MET A 242 -2.52 5.25 3.10
C MET A 242 -2.88 5.45 1.63
N SER A 243 -4.05 6.06 1.39
CA SER A 243 -4.42 6.49 0.04
C SER A 243 -3.68 7.76 -0.36
N VAL A 244 -3.15 7.78 -1.58
CA VAL A 244 -2.29 8.85 -2.09
C VAL A 244 -3.00 9.55 -3.25
N GLY A 245 -3.28 10.84 -3.14
CA GLY A 245 -3.76 11.66 -4.25
C GLY A 245 -2.63 12.43 -4.93
N ASN A 246 -2.76 12.68 -6.23
CA ASN A 246 -1.84 13.58 -6.90
C ASN A 246 -2.19 15.06 -6.68
N MET A 247 -1.26 15.96 -6.99
CA MET A 247 -1.49 17.39 -6.82
C MET A 247 -2.58 17.96 -7.74
N ALA A 248 -2.88 17.33 -8.88
CA ALA A 248 -4.02 17.70 -9.73
C ALA A 248 -5.36 17.45 -9.02
N LEU A 249 -5.51 16.31 -8.34
CA LEU A 249 -6.66 16.03 -7.50
C LEU A 249 -6.75 17.05 -6.36
N PHE A 250 -5.66 17.27 -5.62
CA PHE A 250 -5.61 18.22 -4.51
C PHE A 250 -6.10 19.62 -4.92
N ARG A 251 -5.55 20.17 -6.01
CA ARG A 251 -5.93 21.50 -6.55
C ARG A 251 -7.40 21.55 -6.99
N SER A 252 -7.98 20.43 -7.38
CA SER A 252 -9.39 20.37 -7.75
C SER A 252 -10.31 20.45 -6.51
N LEU A 253 -9.84 20.03 -5.33
CA LEU A 253 -10.64 20.03 -4.13
C LEU A 253 -10.91 21.46 -3.65
N LYS A 254 -12.13 21.70 -3.15
CA LYS A 254 -12.47 22.97 -2.51
C LYS A 254 -11.95 22.90 -1.07
N LEU A 255 -10.88 23.60 -0.73
CA LEU A 255 -10.23 23.48 0.60
C LEU A 255 -11.17 23.75 1.79
N LYS A 256 -12.11 24.70 1.65
CA LYS A 256 -13.16 24.98 2.66
C LYS A 256 -14.11 23.80 2.92
N LYS A 257 -14.05 22.81 2.05
CA LYS A 257 -14.83 21.59 2.05
C LYS A 257 -13.95 20.41 2.47
N LEU A 258 -12.79 20.58 3.07
CA LEU A 258 -12.07 19.45 3.68
C LEU A 258 -12.55 19.28 5.13
N VAL A 259 -12.52 18.04 5.65
CA VAL A 259 -12.88 17.77 7.05
C VAL A 259 -11.81 18.34 7.98
N VAL A 260 -10.54 18.19 7.58
CA VAL A 260 -9.37 18.70 8.29
C VAL A 260 -8.55 19.58 7.34
N PRO A 261 -8.08 20.77 7.77
CA PRO A 261 -7.17 21.58 6.96
C PRO A 261 -5.90 20.80 6.58
N PRO A 262 -5.38 20.94 5.35
CA PRO A 262 -4.17 20.24 4.91
C PRO A 262 -2.98 20.50 5.84
N GLN A 263 -2.33 19.43 6.30
CA GLN A 263 -1.16 19.47 7.18
C GLN A 263 0.08 18.96 6.43
N PRO A 264 1.23 19.66 6.47
CA PRO A 264 2.48 19.12 5.97
C PRO A 264 2.87 17.83 6.69
N THR A 265 3.36 16.85 5.93
CA THR A 265 3.91 15.59 6.44
C THR A 265 5.04 15.08 5.54
N MET A 266 5.76 14.06 5.98
CA MET A 266 6.80 13.38 5.20
C MET A 266 6.44 11.91 5.05
N LEU A 267 6.60 11.38 3.84
CA LEU A 267 6.45 9.94 3.54
C LEU A 267 7.80 9.35 3.21
N THR A 268 8.04 8.09 3.58
CA THR A 268 9.25 7.36 3.16
C THR A 268 8.90 6.35 2.07
N SER A 269 9.55 6.45 0.91
CA SER A 269 9.48 5.52 -0.21
C SER A 269 10.11 4.16 0.12
N VAL A 270 9.80 3.12 -0.66
CA VAL A 270 10.44 1.78 -0.56
C VAL A 270 11.96 1.82 -0.78
N THR A 271 12.46 2.93 -1.32
CA THR A 271 13.89 3.18 -1.56
C THR A 271 14.56 3.91 -0.39
N GLY A 272 13.85 4.12 0.72
CA GLY A 272 14.30 4.89 1.89
C GLY A 272 14.25 6.41 1.73
N ALA A 273 13.97 6.92 0.53
CA ALA A 273 13.90 8.36 0.26
C ALA A 273 12.64 9.01 0.87
N GLU A 274 12.79 10.19 1.47
CA GLU A 274 11.68 10.95 2.03
C GLU A 274 11.03 11.88 0.99
N VAL A 275 9.70 12.00 1.03
CA VAL A 275 8.89 12.78 0.10
C VAL A 275 7.94 13.70 0.88
N PRO A 276 8.01 15.03 0.68
CA PRO A 276 7.05 15.96 1.25
C PRO A 276 5.63 15.69 0.74
N ALA A 277 4.66 15.73 1.64
CA ALA A 277 3.26 15.51 1.32
C ALA A 277 2.34 16.40 2.16
N LEU A 278 1.07 16.46 1.76
CA LEU A 278 0.00 17.13 2.48
C LEU A 278 -1.05 16.12 2.93
N PHE A 279 -1.23 15.97 4.23
CA PHE A 279 -2.28 15.13 4.81
C PHE A 279 -3.59 15.90 4.95
N THR A 280 -4.71 15.27 4.62
CA THR A 280 -6.07 15.76 4.93
C THR A 280 -7.08 14.60 4.91
N ILE A 281 -8.32 14.88 5.25
CA ILE A 281 -9.45 13.94 5.17
C ILE A 281 -10.45 14.47 4.15
N VAL A 282 -10.69 13.69 3.10
CA VAL A 282 -11.75 13.95 2.12
C VAL A 282 -13.06 13.36 2.63
N ARG A 283 -14.19 14.05 2.43
CA ARG A 283 -15.47 13.57 2.97
C ARG A 283 -15.97 12.36 2.22
N ARG A 284 -15.79 12.30 0.90
CA ARG A 284 -16.45 11.28 0.09
C ARG A 284 -15.65 10.87 -1.14
N ILE A 285 -15.47 9.56 -1.28
CA ILE A 285 -14.99 8.89 -2.48
C ILE A 285 -16.06 7.90 -2.95
N THR A 286 -16.39 7.91 -4.24
CA THR A 286 -17.32 6.96 -4.86
C THR A 286 -16.58 6.15 -5.93
N ILE A 287 -16.69 4.83 -5.91
CA ILE A 287 -16.08 3.91 -6.87
C ILE A 287 -17.16 2.92 -7.33
N GLY A 288 -17.62 3.05 -8.58
CA GLY A 288 -18.84 2.35 -9.00
C GLY A 288 -20.02 2.72 -8.09
N SER A 289 -20.64 1.71 -7.46
CA SER A 289 -21.70 1.91 -6.46
C SER A 289 -21.21 1.97 -5.00
N VAL A 290 -19.90 1.79 -4.75
CA VAL A 290 -19.32 1.93 -3.41
C VAL A 290 -19.20 3.41 -3.08
N THR A 291 -19.58 3.80 -1.85
CA THR A 291 -19.20 5.09 -1.27
C THR A 291 -18.36 4.87 -0.03
N LEU A 292 -17.22 5.54 0.04
CA LEU A 292 -16.34 5.63 1.20
C LEU A 292 -16.44 7.06 1.75
N ASP A 293 -16.71 7.18 3.04
CA ASP A 293 -16.80 8.48 3.71
C ASP A 293 -15.59 8.72 4.63
N ASN A 294 -15.22 9.98 4.84
CA ASN A 294 -14.13 10.43 5.72
C ASN A 294 -12.79 9.71 5.45
N VAL A 295 -12.36 9.70 4.19
CA VAL A 295 -11.15 9.00 3.75
C VAL A 295 -9.91 9.84 4.06
N PRO A 296 -8.99 9.35 4.90
CA PRO A 296 -7.71 10.01 5.13
C PRO A 296 -6.80 9.82 3.91
N MET A 297 -6.22 10.92 3.44
CA MET A 297 -5.40 10.95 2.23
C MET A 297 -4.16 11.80 2.43
N VAL A 298 -3.09 11.40 1.75
CA VAL A 298 -1.90 12.23 1.56
C VAL A 298 -1.83 12.66 0.11
N PHE A 299 -1.38 13.89 -0.13
CA PHE A 299 -1.24 14.46 -1.46
C PHE A 299 0.22 14.82 -1.70
N LEU A 300 0.78 14.32 -2.80
CA LEU A 300 2.14 14.63 -3.21
C LEU A 300 2.28 14.68 -4.72
N ASP A 301 3.38 15.27 -5.16
CA ASP A 301 3.84 15.20 -6.54
C ASP A 301 4.69 13.94 -6.69
N ALA A 302 4.10 12.87 -7.23
CA ALA A 302 4.72 11.56 -7.30
C ALA A 302 4.94 11.14 -8.77
N ALA A 303 6.17 10.77 -9.10
CA ALA A 303 6.56 10.32 -10.43
C ALA A 303 5.71 9.16 -11.01
N PRO A 304 5.16 8.22 -10.22
CA PRO A 304 4.29 7.18 -10.75
C PRO A 304 3.02 7.71 -11.43
N PHE A 305 2.48 8.86 -11.04
CA PHE A 305 1.35 9.46 -11.75
C PHE A 305 1.75 9.98 -13.13
N GLU A 306 2.99 10.47 -13.29
CA GLU A 306 3.51 10.90 -14.59
C GLU A 306 3.64 9.71 -15.55
N GLU A 307 4.21 8.60 -15.08
CA GLU A 307 4.38 7.36 -15.87
C GLU A 307 3.04 6.83 -16.40
N LEU A 308 1.93 7.11 -15.72
CA LEU A 308 0.58 6.68 -16.11
C LEU A 308 -0.19 7.71 -16.97
N ASP A 309 0.44 8.82 -17.38
CA ASP A 309 -0.19 10.03 -17.96
C ASP A 309 -1.34 10.60 -17.10
N LEU A 310 -1.13 10.55 -15.78
CA LEU A 310 -2.07 11.03 -14.78
C LEU A 310 -1.55 12.25 -14.00
N ALA A 311 -0.35 12.75 -14.24
CA ALA A 311 0.20 13.92 -13.54
C ALA A 311 -0.75 15.15 -13.55
N ASP A 312 -1.35 15.46 -14.70
CA ASP A 312 -2.22 16.64 -14.88
C ASP A 312 -3.71 16.36 -14.71
N LYS A 313 -4.10 15.11 -14.42
CA LYS A 313 -5.51 14.70 -14.27
C LYS A 313 -5.74 14.27 -12.83
N PRO A 314 -6.91 14.56 -12.22
CA PRO A 314 -7.19 14.06 -10.88
C PRO A 314 -7.05 12.53 -10.82
N ALA A 315 -6.11 12.06 -10.00
CA ALA A 315 -5.81 10.66 -9.83
C ALA A 315 -5.42 10.34 -8.38
N MET A 316 -5.60 9.08 -7.99
CA MET A 316 -5.19 8.59 -6.68
C MET A 316 -4.82 7.10 -6.70
N LEU A 317 -3.96 6.71 -5.76
CA LEU A 317 -3.73 5.34 -5.32
C LEU A 317 -4.64 5.09 -4.12
N LEU A 318 -5.44 4.02 -4.16
CA LEU A 318 -6.27 3.57 -3.06
C LEU A 318 -5.49 2.51 -2.26
N GLY A 319 -5.04 2.91 -1.07
CA GLY A 319 -4.20 2.10 -0.20
C GLY A 319 -4.98 1.07 0.65
N MET A 320 -4.23 0.18 1.28
CA MET A 320 -4.72 -0.96 2.07
C MET A 320 -5.72 -0.59 3.17
N ARG A 321 -5.56 0.55 3.83
CA ARG A 321 -6.51 0.99 4.88
C ARG A 321 -7.94 1.06 4.36
N MET A 322 -8.13 1.51 3.12
CA MET A 322 -9.45 1.59 2.50
C MET A 322 -9.87 0.25 1.89
N LEU A 323 -8.92 -0.53 1.38
CA LEU A 323 -9.19 -1.86 0.83
C LEU A 323 -9.70 -2.85 1.90
N ARG A 324 -9.21 -2.73 3.14
CA ARG A 324 -9.64 -3.58 4.27
C ARG A 324 -11.07 -3.31 4.76
N LEU A 325 -11.72 -2.25 4.31
CA LEU A 325 -13.13 -1.99 4.62
C LEU A 325 -14.08 -2.99 3.95
N PHE A 326 -13.59 -3.72 2.96
CA PHE A 326 -14.32 -4.80 2.29
C PHE A 326 -13.96 -6.14 2.92
N ASP A 327 -14.88 -7.10 2.90
CA ASP A 327 -14.60 -8.46 3.38
C ASP A 327 -13.57 -9.15 2.48
N ARG A 328 -13.74 -8.93 1.18
CA ARG A 328 -12.89 -9.52 0.15
C ARG A 328 -12.81 -8.61 -1.07
N ILE A 329 -11.63 -8.51 -1.65
CA ILE A 329 -11.43 -7.87 -2.95
C ILE A 329 -10.81 -8.90 -3.89
N ALA A 330 -11.29 -8.97 -5.13
CA ALA A 330 -10.64 -9.74 -6.17
C ALA A 330 -10.27 -8.84 -7.36
N ILE A 331 -8.98 -8.78 -7.66
CA ILE A 331 -8.39 -8.00 -8.76
C ILE A 331 -8.05 -8.98 -9.87
N ASP A 332 -8.78 -8.91 -10.98
CA ASP A 332 -8.62 -9.80 -12.11
C ASP A 332 -7.91 -9.06 -13.26
N PHE A 333 -6.61 -9.27 -13.38
CA PHE A 333 -5.75 -8.56 -14.33
C PHE A 333 -6.03 -8.96 -15.78
N GLY A 334 -6.37 -10.22 -16.03
CA GLY A 334 -6.70 -10.72 -17.38
C GLY A 334 -8.03 -10.18 -17.92
N SER A 335 -9.06 -10.10 -17.07
CA SER A 335 -10.36 -9.54 -17.46
C SER A 335 -10.50 -8.04 -17.22
N ARG A 336 -9.52 -7.40 -16.54
CA ARG A 336 -9.48 -5.97 -16.19
C ARG A 336 -10.69 -5.55 -15.35
N ARG A 337 -10.95 -6.33 -14.30
CA ARG A 337 -12.10 -6.14 -13.40
C ARG A 337 -11.66 -6.20 -11.95
N VAL A 338 -12.35 -5.45 -11.10
CA VAL A 338 -12.26 -5.58 -9.65
C VAL A 338 -13.63 -5.93 -9.08
N ASP A 339 -13.66 -6.98 -8.25
CA ASP A 339 -14.85 -7.41 -7.53
C ASP A 339 -14.67 -7.02 -6.05
N PHE A 340 -15.49 -6.11 -5.54
CA PHE A 340 -15.53 -5.71 -4.14
C PHE A 340 -16.68 -6.44 -3.44
N HIS A 341 -16.38 -7.30 -2.47
CA HIS A 341 -17.38 -8.01 -1.68
C HIS A 341 -17.64 -7.25 -0.37
N LEU A 342 -18.91 -6.91 -0.15
CA LEU A 342 -19.38 -6.22 1.05
C LEU A 342 -19.72 -7.22 2.16
N ASP A 343 -19.66 -6.75 3.41
CA ASP A 343 -20.06 -7.54 4.56
C ASP A 343 -21.57 -7.85 4.55
N THR A 344 -21.91 -9.14 4.65
CA THR A 344 -23.28 -9.65 4.80
C THR A 344 -23.99 -9.15 6.07
N GLY A 345 -23.24 -8.69 7.09
CA GLY A 345 -23.76 -8.07 8.31
C GLY A 345 -24.38 -6.69 8.10
N PHE A 346 -23.94 -5.95 7.08
CA PHE A 346 -24.39 -4.58 6.80
C PHE A 346 -25.83 -4.51 6.25
N ARG A 347 -26.32 -5.55 5.58
CA ARG A 347 -27.71 -5.58 5.08
C ARG A 347 -28.74 -6.00 6.13
N LYS A 348 -28.34 -6.77 7.15
CA LYS A 348 -29.29 -7.21 8.19
C LYS A 348 -29.80 -6.06 9.06
N SER A 349 -28.98 -5.03 9.28
CA SER A 349 -29.38 -3.84 10.06
C SER A 349 -30.40 -2.97 9.30
N ASP A 350 -30.34 -2.90 7.97
CA ASP A 350 -31.30 -2.14 7.16
C ASP A 350 -32.60 -2.93 6.89
N ALA A 351 -32.51 -4.23 6.62
CA ALA A 351 -33.70 -5.07 6.38
C ALA A 351 -34.53 -5.28 7.66
N ALA A 352 -33.90 -5.46 8.82
CA ALA A 352 -34.61 -5.59 10.10
C ALA A 352 -35.28 -4.28 10.54
N ARG A 353 -34.66 -3.12 10.26
CA ARG A 353 -35.25 -1.80 10.52
C ARG A 353 -36.42 -1.47 9.60
N LEU A 354 -36.35 -1.87 8.33
CA LEU A 354 -37.46 -1.73 7.38
C LEU A 354 -38.64 -2.64 7.76
N ALA A 355 -38.38 -3.86 8.25
CA ALA A 355 -39.43 -4.76 8.74
C ALA A 355 -40.08 -4.28 10.04
N SER A 356 -39.32 -3.67 10.97
CA SER A 356 -39.87 -3.09 12.20
C SER A 356 -40.63 -1.78 11.99
N ALA A 357 -40.36 -1.06 10.90
CA ALA A 357 -41.06 0.19 10.55
C ALA A 357 -42.38 -0.05 9.79
N ALA A 358 -42.67 -1.29 9.37
CA ALA A 358 -43.86 -1.64 8.61
C ALA A 358 -44.99 -2.26 9.44
N ALA A 359 -44.83 -2.38 10.76
CA ALA A 359 -45.90 -2.85 11.66
C ALA A 359 -46.76 -1.65 12.11
N PRO A 360 -48.03 -1.54 11.68
CA PRO A 360 -48.90 -0.47 12.16
C PRO A 360 -49.23 -0.73 13.64
N ALA A 361 -49.00 0.29 14.47
CA ALA A 361 -49.40 0.28 15.87
C ALA A 361 -50.92 0.10 15.97
N ALA A 362 -51.36 -1.02 16.52
CA ALA A 362 -52.75 -1.24 16.89
C ALA A 362 -53.10 -0.27 18.02
N VAL A 363 -53.95 0.71 17.71
CA VAL A 363 -54.65 1.52 18.71
C VAL A 363 -55.79 0.66 19.25
N LEU A 364 -55.76 0.38 20.56
CA LEU A 364 -56.90 -0.16 21.28
C LEU A 364 -57.47 0.93 22.20
N PRO A 365 -58.80 0.90 22.45
CA PRO A 365 -59.63 2.06 22.81
C PRO A 365 -59.39 2.64 24.21
#